data_AF-A0A7S1WK47-F1
#
_entry.id   AF-A0A7S1WK47-F1
#
_cell.length_a   1.000
_cell.length_b   1.000
_cell.length_c   1.000
_cell.angle_alpha   90.00
_cell.angle_beta   90.00
_cell.angle_gamma   90.00
#
_symmetry.space_group_name_H-M   'P 1'
#
loop_
_entity.id
_entity.type
_entity.pdbx_description
1 polymer ?
#
loop_
_entity_poly.entity_id
_entity_poly.type
_entity_poly.pdbx_seq_one_letter_code
_entity_poly.pdbx_strand_id
1 'polypeptide(L)'
;FGSRRLSTFFCPSGQPADAGGSRGMCEVRVLAVTRRLARNFDGLFPERDLQREPHVIVTLALQTKHRQTAMSAEMMDERQECFKVLVDRMAAFKEKYDAAGRWCDFIDPSTGAPFHSDSATTLLECDERYRGLGFDILELGCCRAVCNEKFGQCLVMTSAFVQATEDEVSGDLALLEADPAAAAPAASGEAAA
;
A
#
# COMPACT_ATOMS: atom_id res chain seq x y z
N PHE A 1 -31.14 22.87 -14.30
CA PHE A 1 -30.04 22.61 -15.26
C PHE A 1 -28.73 23.02 -14.62
N GLY A 2 -28.17 22.14 -13.78
CA GLY A 2 -26.91 22.37 -13.07
C GLY A 2 -25.75 21.82 -13.88
N SER A 3 -24.88 22.71 -14.36
CA SER A 3 -23.70 22.39 -15.14
C SER A 3 -22.71 21.56 -14.31
N ARG A 4 -22.48 20.30 -14.70
CA ARG A 4 -21.41 19.46 -14.15
C ARG A 4 -20.09 19.97 -14.71
N ARG A 5 -19.23 20.51 -13.85
CA ARG A 5 -17.81 20.67 -14.19
C ARG A 5 -17.23 19.26 -14.36
N LEU A 6 -16.91 18.88 -15.60
CA LEU A 6 -15.90 17.87 -15.83
C LEU A 6 -14.58 18.44 -15.29
N SER A 7 -14.14 17.94 -14.15
CA SER A 7 -12.76 18.06 -13.74
C SER A 7 -11.92 17.17 -14.66
N THR A 8 -11.52 17.72 -15.80
CA THR A 8 -10.40 17.20 -16.57
C THR A 8 -9.16 17.34 -15.69
N PHE A 9 -8.81 16.27 -14.98
CA PHE A 9 -7.49 16.15 -14.37
C PHE A 9 -6.48 16.04 -15.50
N PHE A 10 -5.98 17.21 -15.90
CA PHE A 10 -4.83 17.36 -16.75
C PHE A 10 -3.62 16.89 -15.93
N CYS A 11 -3.13 15.68 -16.23
CA CYS A 11 -1.86 15.19 -15.72
C CYS A 11 -0.78 16.10 -16.32
N PRO A 12 -0.07 16.93 -15.54
CA PRO A 12 1.00 17.72 -16.09
C PRO A 12 2.11 16.76 -16.52
N SER A 13 2.25 16.62 -17.84
CA SER A 13 3.42 16.03 -18.45
C SER A 13 4.57 17.02 -18.27
N GLY A 14 5.55 16.66 -17.44
CA GLY A 14 6.87 17.27 -17.43
C GLY A 14 7.29 17.94 -16.14
N GLN A 15 8.09 17.22 -15.34
CA GLN A 15 9.32 17.76 -14.74
C GLN A 15 10.32 16.62 -14.49
N PRO A 16 11.62 16.93 -14.49
CA PRO A 16 12.68 16.02 -14.94
C PRO A 16 13.01 14.94 -13.93
N ALA A 17 13.50 13.82 -14.46
CA ALA A 17 14.26 12.84 -13.71
C ALA A 17 15.50 13.53 -13.12
N ASP A 18 15.43 13.89 -11.83
CA ASP A 18 16.62 14.19 -11.07
C ASP A 18 17.37 12.88 -10.86
N ALA A 19 18.54 12.79 -11.52
CA ALA A 19 19.48 11.70 -11.41
C ALA A 19 20.22 11.81 -10.06
N GLY A 20 19.53 11.44 -8.99
CA GLY A 20 20.11 11.15 -7.68
C GLY A 20 19.62 9.77 -7.27
N GLY A 21 20.55 8.83 -7.02
CA GLY A 21 20.28 7.40 -6.82
C GLY A 21 18.97 7.09 -6.10
N SER A 22 18.08 6.34 -6.77
CA SER A 22 16.72 6.09 -6.33
C SER A 22 16.70 5.23 -5.06
N ARG A 23 16.78 5.88 -3.90
CA ARG A 23 16.12 5.41 -2.69
C ARG A 23 14.67 5.11 -3.04
N GLY A 24 14.20 3.89 -2.78
CA GLY A 24 12.79 3.53 -2.97
C GLY A 24 11.92 4.39 -2.07
N MET A 25 11.35 5.48 -2.62
CA MET A 25 10.54 6.39 -1.85
C MET A 25 9.21 5.73 -1.52
N CYS A 26 8.90 5.60 -0.23
CA CYS A 26 7.62 5.09 0.22
C CYS A 26 6.75 6.21 0.78
N GLU A 27 5.48 5.91 0.94
CA GLU A 27 4.50 6.74 1.63
C GLU A 27 3.69 5.84 2.55
N VAL A 28 3.72 6.15 3.84
CA VAL A 28 2.90 5.47 4.84
C VAL A 28 1.78 6.41 5.26
N ARG A 29 0.56 5.89 5.30
CA ARG A 29 -0.60 6.62 5.84
C ARG A 29 -1.25 5.80 6.92
N VAL A 30 -1.72 6.50 7.94
CA VAL A 30 -2.41 5.92 9.08
C VAL A 30 -3.79 6.54 9.17
N LEU A 31 -4.81 5.71 9.29
CA LEU A 31 -6.19 6.14 9.38
C LEU A 31 -6.91 5.35 10.46
N ALA A 32 -7.39 6.06 11.48
CA ALA A 32 -8.28 5.48 12.48
C ALA A 32 -9.59 4.99 11.82
N VAL A 33 -9.99 3.75 12.14
CA VAL A 33 -11.20 3.15 11.59
C VAL A 33 -12.42 3.78 12.26
N THR A 34 -13.14 4.62 11.51
CA THR A 34 -14.45 5.11 11.93
C THR A 34 -15.55 4.08 11.66
N ARG A 35 -16.69 4.17 12.36
CA ARG A 35 -17.87 3.32 12.11
C ARG A 35 -18.40 3.34 10.66
N ARG A 36 -18.12 4.40 9.91
CA ARG A 36 -18.49 4.46 8.48
C ARG A 36 -17.47 3.72 7.63
N LEU A 37 -16.19 3.88 7.94
CA LEU A 37 -15.10 3.24 7.22
C LEU A 37 -15.08 1.72 7.46
N ALA A 38 -15.36 1.27 8.68
CA ALA A 38 -15.44 -0.16 9.03
C ALA A 38 -16.39 -0.93 8.09
N ARG A 39 -17.54 -0.35 7.76
CA ARG A 39 -18.56 -0.96 6.89
C ARG A 39 -18.08 -1.23 5.47
N ASN A 40 -17.08 -0.49 4.99
CA ASN A 40 -16.49 -0.73 3.68
C ASN A 40 -15.66 -2.03 3.67
N PHE A 41 -15.25 -2.51 4.84
CA PHE A 41 -14.44 -3.72 5.00
C PHE A 41 -15.22 -4.85 5.66
N ASP A 42 -16.55 -4.75 5.73
CA ASP A 42 -17.42 -5.82 6.21
C ASP A 42 -17.18 -7.09 5.38
N GLY A 43 -16.96 -8.21 6.05
CA GLY A 43 -16.67 -9.48 5.41
C GLY A 43 -15.21 -9.67 4.96
N LEU A 44 -14.33 -8.66 5.10
CA LEU A 44 -12.89 -8.84 4.88
C LEU A 44 -12.27 -9.71 5.99
N PHE A 45 -12.74 -9.56 7.22
CA PHE A 45 -12.35 -10.37 8.37
C PHE A 45 -13.61 -10.97 9.02
N PRO A 46 -14.10 -12.14 8.59
CA PRO A 46 -15.37 -12.70 9.06
C PRO A 46 -15.40 -12.99 10.57
N GLU A 47 -14.23 -13.25 11.17
CA GLU A 47 -14.10 -13.54 12.60
C GLU A 47 -13.98 -12.27 13.47
N ARG A 48 -13.91 -11.08 12.86
CA ARG A 48 -13.64 -9.83 13.58
C ARG A 48 -14.55 -8.70 13.17
N ASP A 49 -15.09 -8.02 14.18
CA ASP A 49 -15.87 -6.81 14.00
C ASP A 49 -14.98 -5.59 14.24
N LEU A 50 -14.61 -4.91 13.15
CA LEU A 50 -13.80 -3.70 13.16
C LEU A 50 -14.49 -2.50 13.87
N GLN A 51 -15.73 -2.64 14.34
CA GLN A 51 -16.46 -1.62 15.09
C GLN A 51 -16.43 -1.84 16.61
N ARG A 52 -16.08 -3.04 17.08
CA ARG A 52 -16.11 -3.36 18.53
C ARG A 52 -14.94 -2.75 19.26
N GLU A 53 -13.78 -2.68 18.62
CA GLU A 53 -12.52 -2.25 19.21
C GLU A 53 -11.90 -1.14 18.36
N PRO A 54 -11.02 -0.31 18.93
CA PRO A 54 -10.28 0.67 18.14
C PRO A 54 -9.34 -0.06 17.18
N HIS A 55 -9.55 0.18 15.89
CA HIS A 55 -8.68 -0.31 14.83
C HIS A 55 -8.12 0.85 14.03
N VAL A 56 -6.96 0.60 13.44
CA VAL A 56 -6.26 1.53 12.56
C VAL A 56 -5.91 0.79 11.27
N ILE A 57 -6.06 1.50 10.15
CA ILE A 57 -5.61 1.05 8.84
C ILE A 57 -4.30 1.76 8.53
N VAL A 58 -3.27 0.97 8.25
CA VAL A 58 -1.97 1.47 7.82
C VAL A 58 -1.77 1.10 6.37
N THR A 59 -1.68 2.08 5.48
CA THR A 59 -1.37 1.83 4.06
C THR A 59 0.09 2.14 3.80
N LEU A 60 0.78 1.23 3.14
CA LEU A 60 2.14 1.44 2.64
C LEU A 60 2.08 1.47 1.11
N ALA A 61 2.50 2.59 0.53
CA ALA A 61 2.70 2.74 -0.91
C ALA A 61 4.20 2.85 -1.21
N LEU A 62 4.66 2.09 -2.20
CA LEU A 62 6.02 2.19 -2.74
C LEU A 62 5.95 2.87 -4.10
N GLN A 63 6.85 3.83 -4.32
CA GLN A 63 7.06 4.40 -5.63
C GLN A 63 7.70 3.36 -6.55
N THR A 64 7.12 3.22 -7.75
CA THR A 64 7.71 2.44 -8.84
C THR A 64 8.29 3.37 -9.89
N LYS A 65 9.25 2.87 -10.66
CA LYS A 65 9.81 3.54 -11.83
C LYS A 65 8.83 3.50 -12.99
N HIS A 66 8.19 2.36 -13.21
CA HIS A 66 7.24 2.20 -14.30
C HIS A 66 5.81 2.49 -13.86
N ARG A 67 5.10 3.18 -14.74
CA ARG A 67 3.67 3.40 -14.59
C ARG A 67 2.95 2.06 -14.59
N GLN A 68 2.14 1.79 -13.57
CA GLN A 68 1.47 0.49 -13.43
C GLN A 68 0.41 0.23 -14.53
N THR A 69 0.03 1.27 -15.27
CA THR A 69 -0.85 1.16 -16.45
C THR A 69 -0.11 0.86 -17.75
N ALA A 70 1.22 0.81 -17.75
CA ALA A 70 2.02 0.61 -18.97
C ALA A 70 1.90 -0.82 -19.53
N MET A 71 1.56 -1.80 -18.68
CA MET A 71 1.42 -3.21 -19.04
C MET A 71 2.65 -3.80 -19.78
N SER A 72 3.85 -3.30 -19.47
CA SER A 72 5.12 -3.83 -19.99
C SER A 72 5.65 -4.96 -19.11
N ALA A 73 6.51 -5.83 -19.67
CA ALA A 73 7.18 -6.89 -18.93
C ALA A 73 8.02 -6.32 -17.77
N GLU A 74 8.80 -5.26 -18.05
CA GLU A 74 9.62 -4.56 -17.05
C GLU A 74 8.79 -4.03 -15.87
N MET A 75 7.57 -3.54 -16.14
CA MET A 75 6.65 -3.10 -15.10
C MET A 75 6.15 -4.28 -14.26
N MET A 76 5.83 -5.42 -14.89
CA MET A 76 5.38 -6.61 -14.16
C MET A 76 6.48 -7.19 -13.27
N ASP A 77 7.73 -7.21 -13.75
CA ASP A 77 8.88 -7.66 -12.98
C ASP A 77 9.12 -6.74 -11.78
N GLU A 78 9.15 -5.42 -12.01
CA GLU A 78 9.27 -4.42 -10.93
C GLU A 78 8.14 -4.54 -9.92
N ARG A 79 6.90 -4.74 -10.38
CA ARG A 79 5.73 -4.90 -9.52
C ARG A 79 5.88 -6.12 -8.62
N GLN A 80 6.33 -7.24 -9.16
CA GLN A 80 6.52 -8.48 -8.40
C GLN A 80 7.64 -8.34 -7.36
N GLU A 81 8.70 -7.59 -7.67
CA GLU A 81 9.75 -7.23 -6.71
C GLU A 81 9.22 -6.32 -5.60
N CYS A 82 8.49 -5.27 -5.95
CA CYS A 82 7.89 -4.36 -4.96
C CYS A 82 6.87 -5.07 -4.06
N PHE A 83 6.10 -6.02 -4.59
CA PHE A 83 5.18 -6.84 -3.79
C PHE A 83 5.92 -7.65 -2.73
N LYS A 84 7.09 -8.22 -3.06
CA LYS A 84 7.92 -8.91 -2.05
C LYS A 84 8.36 -7.95 -0.96
N VAL A 85 8.85 -6.77 -1.32
CA VAL A 85 9.24 -5.73 -0.35
C VAL A 85 8.07 -5.30 0.54
N LEU A 86 6.87 -5.13 -0.02
CA LEU A 86 5.66 -4.81 0.73
C LEU A 86 5.32 -5.90 1.74
N VAL A 87 5.32 -7.17 1.32
CA VAL A 87 5.02 -8.31 2.18
C VAL A 87 6.06 -8.45 3.29
N ASP A 88 7.34 -8.32 2.98
CA ASP A 88 8.43 -8.43 3.97
C ASP A 88 8.33 -7.33 5.04
N ARG A 89 8.06 -6.07 4.64
CA ARG A 89 7.87 -4.95 5.56
C ARG A 89 6.62 -5.12 6.41
N MET A 90 5.51 -5.56 5.83
CA MET A 90 4.27 -5.80 6.56
C MET A 90 4.37 -6.99 7.51
N ALA A 91 5.10 -8.04 7.15
CA ALA A 91 5.37 -9.18 8.02
C ALA A 91 6.18 -8.76 9.25
N ALA A 92 7.26 -7.98 9.06
CA ALA A 92 8.06 -7.44 10.17
C ALA A 92 7.23 -6.50 11.07
N PHE A 93 6.37 -5.68 10.48
CA PHE A 93 5.45 -4.84 11.22
C PHE A 93 4.45 -5.66 12.04
N LYS A 94 3.86 -6.70 11.44
CA LYS A 94 2.93 -7.62 12.13
C LYS A 94 3.59 -8.34 13.31
N GLU A 95 4.80 -8.87 13.13
CA GLU A 95 5.54 -9.61 14.17
C GLU A 95 5.67 -8.79 15.47
N LYS A 96 5.86 -7.47 15.35
CA LYS A 96 5.89 -6.57 16.49
C LYS A 96 4.57 -6.50 17.26
N TYR A 97 3.42 -6.49 16.56
CA TYR A 97 2.11 -6.49 17.22
C TYR A 97 1.76 -7.85 17.80
N ASP A 98 2.15 -8.93 17.13
CA ASP A 98 2.01 -10.29 17.65
C ASP A 98 2.79 -10.46 18.97
N ALA A 99 4.02 -9.94 19.04
CA ALA A 99 4.82 -9.95 20.27
C ALA A 99 4.18 -9.13 21.41
N ALA A 100 3.38 -8.11 21.07
CA ALA A 100 2.61 -7.31 22.02
C ALA A 100 1.23 -7.94 22.34
N GLY A 101 0.88 -9.09 21.77
CA GLY A 101 -0.42 -9.74 21.94
C GLY A 101 -1.58 -8.98 21.31
N ARG A 102 -1.31 -8.08 20.36
CA ARG A 102 -2.32 -7.32 19.62
C ARG A 102 -2.56 -7.94 18.25
N TRP A 103 -3.81 -7.90 17.80
CA TRP A 103 -4.12 -8.40 16.47
C TRP A 103 -3.63 -7.43 15.39
N CYS A 104 -2.93 -7.99 14.41
CA CYS A 104 -2.53 -7.31 13.18
C CYS A 104 -2.67 -8.31 12.04
N ASP A 105 -3.30 -7.89 10.95
CA ASP A 105 -3.34 -8.62 9.69
C ASP A 105 -3.16 -7.65 8.53
N PHE A 106 -2.65 -8.13 7.40
CA PHE A 106 -2.41 -7.29 6.22
C PHE A 106 -2.89 -7.98 4.97
N ILE A 107 -3.09 -7.21 3.92
CA ILE A 107 -3.57 -7.72 2.64
C ILE A 107 -2.38 -8.08 1.77
N ASP A 108 -2.40 -9.28 1.20
CA ASP A 108 -1.44 -9.65 0.18
C ASP A 108 -1.71 -8.82 -1.09
N PRO A 109 -0.78 -7.97 -1.56
CA PRO A 109 -1.00 -7.13 -2.72
C PRO A 109 -1.20 -7.93 -4.01
N SER A 110 -0.74 -9.19 -4.06
CA SER A 110 -0.86 -10.03 -5.26
C SER A 110 -2.24 -10.67 -5.43
N THR A 111 -2.84 -11.12 -4.32
CA THR A 111 -4.14 -11.81 -4.32
C THR A 111 -5.29 -10.90 -3.88
N GLY A 112 -4.99 -9.85 -3.12
CA GLY A 112 -5.97 -9.03 -2.40
C GLY A 112 -6.61 -9.75 -1.21
N ALA A 113 -6.21 -10.98 -0.88
CA ALA A 113 -6.72 -11.67 0.29
C ALA A 113 -5.99 -11.23 1.56
N PRO A 114 -6.60 -11.31 2.74
CA PRO A 114 -5.85 -11.21 3.98
C PRO A 114 -4.78 -12.30 4.05
N PHE A 115 -3.60 -11.96 4.54
CA PHE A 115 -2.46 -12.86 4.56
C PHE A 115 -2.63 -13.98 5.59
N HIS A 116 -3.25 -13.68 6.73
CA HIS A 116 -3.44 -14.65 7.82
C HIS A 116 -4.89 -15.09 8.01
N SER A 117 -5.86 -14.22 7.75
CA SER A 117 -7.28 -14.54 7.90
C SER A 117 -7.84 -15.17 6.62
N ASP A 118 -8.57 -16.28 6.75
CA ASP A 118 -9.31 -16.84 5.61
C ASP A 118 -10.58 -16.03 5.36
N SER A 119 -10.70 -15.47 4.16
CA SER A 119 -11.82 -14.63 3.78
C SER A 119 -12.14 -14.77 2.30
N ALA A 120 -13.43 -14.88 2.00
CA ALA A 120 -13.93 -14.87 0.63
C ALA A 120 -13.91 -13.47 0.00
N THR A 121 -13.69 -12.42 0.79
CA THR A 121 -13.66 -11.04 0.33
C THR A 121 -12.21 -10.63 0.09
N THR A 122 -11.91 -10.12 -1.10
CA THR A 122 -10.59 -9.56 -1.43
C THR A 122 -10.61 -8.04 -1.42
N LEU A 123 -9.47 -7.41 -1.19
CA LEU A 123 -9.21 -5.97 -1.25
C LEU A 123 -7.99 -5.72 -2.15
N LEU A 124 -8.22 -5.73 -3.47
CA LEU A 124 -7.17 -5.44 -4.46
C LEU A 124 -6.77 -3.97 -4.41
N GLU A 125 -5.51 -3.65 -4.68
CA GLU A 125 -4.97 -2.28 -4.68
C GLU A 125 -5.76 -1.26 -5.53
N CYS A 126 -6.47 -1.71 -6.56
CA CYS A 126 -7.31 -0.86 -7.43
C CYS A 126 -8.78 -0.77 -6.98
N ASP A 127 -9.12 -1.23 -5.77
CA ASP A 127 -10.48 -1.23 -5.25
C ASP A 127 -10.94 0.18 -4.86
N GLU A 128 -12.22 0.50 -5.10
CA GLU A 128 -12.80 1.81 -4.81
C GLU A 128 -12.75 2.17 -3.32
N ARG A 129 -12.66 1.18 -2.43
CA ARG A 129 -12.55 1.39 -0.98
C ARG A 129 -11.31 2.18 -0.59
N TYR A 130 -10.23 2.12 -1.38
CA TYR A 130 -9.04 2.93 -1.18
C TYR A 130 -9.28 4.43 -1.38
N ARG A 131 -10.37 4.84 -2.05
CA ARG A 131 -10.79 6.26 -2.06
C ARG A 131 -11.09 6.80 -0.67
N GLY A 132 -11.66 5.97 0.20
CA GLY A 132 -11.89 6.30 1.60
C GLY A 132 -10.59 6.43 2.41
N LEU A 133 -9.46 5.95 1.86
CA LEU A 133 -8.14 5.98 2.47
C LEU A 133 -7.23 7.10 1.90
N GLY A 134 -7.80 7.97 1.07
CA GLY A 134 -7.08 9.13 0.51
C GLY A 134 -6.27 8.81 -0.75
N PHE A 135 -6.59 7.71 -1.43
CA PHE A 135 -6.07 7.40 -2.77
C PHE A 135 -7.11 7.72 -3.84
N ASP A 136 -6.67 7.99 -5.05
CA ASP A 136 -7.53 8.14 -6.20
C ASP A 136 -7.55 6.85 -7.01
N ILE A 137 -8.74 6.40 -7.38
CA ILE A 137 -8.92 5.23 -8.25
C ILE A 137 -9.38 5.73 -9.61
N LEU A 138 -8.50 5.60 -10.60
CA LEU A 138 -8.72 6.00 -11.98
C LEU A 138 -9.42 4.88 -12.76
N GLU A 139 -10.51 5.24 -13.43
CA GLU A 139 -11.24 4.35 -14.34
C GLU A 139 -10.66 4.50 -15.75
N LEU A 140 -10.03 3.43 -16.27
CA LEU A 140 -9.40 3.39 -17.60
C LEU A 140 -10.22 2.56 -18.59
N GLY A 141 -11.53 2.45 -18.36
CA GLY A 141 -12.43 1.60 -19.13
C GLY A 141 -12.60 0.22 -18.48
N CYS A 142 -11.91 -0.80 -19.00
CA CYS A 142 -11.97 -2.16 -18.45
C CYS A 142 -11.01 -2.39 -17.27
N CYS A 143 -10.10 -1.45 -17.00
CA CYS A 143 -9.13 -1.54 -15.92
C CYS A 143 -9.27 -0.34 -14.97
N ARG A 144 -8.86 -0.57 -13.73
CA ARG A 144 -8.71 0.46 -12.70
C ARG A 144 -7.24 0.58 -12.33
N ALA A 145 -6.83 1.79 -11.98
CA ALA A 145 -5.48 2.06 -11.50
C ALA A 145 -5.54 2.94 -10.26
N VAL A 146 -4.76 2.58 -9.24
CA VAL A 146 -4.56 3.43 -8.08
C VAL A 146 -3.56 4.54 -8.39
N CYS A 147 -3.82 5.73 -7.84
CA CYS A 147 -2.88 6.83 -7.83
C CYS A 147 -2.96 7.64 -6.55
N ASN A 148 -1.89 8.36 -6.25
CA ASN A 148 -1.84 9.38 -5.21
C ASN A 148 -1.23 10.67 -5.79
N GLU A 149 -1.30 11.75 -5.02
CA GLU A 149 -0.73 13.04 -5.42
C GLU A 149 0.81 12.99 -5.54
N LYS A 150 1.47 12.12 -4.76
CA LYS A 150 2.94 12.06 -4.65
C LYS A 150 3.63 11.29 -5.77
N PHE A 151 3.07 10.14 -6.18
CA PHE A 151 3.66 9.21 -7.15
C PHE A 151 2.82 9.07 -8.41
N GLY A 152 1.61 9.64 -8.46
CA GLY A 152 0.70 9.48 -9.59
C GLY A 152 0.36 8.00 -9.77
N GLN A 153 0.52 7.48 -10.99
CA GLN A 153 0.23 6.08 -11.34
C GLN A 153 1.46 5.16 -11.24
N CYS A 154 2.55 5.66 -10.68
CA CYS A 154 3.81 4.92 -10.50
C CYS A 154 3.92 4.50 -9.04
N LEU A 155 2.95 3.73 -8.56
CA LEU A 155 2.96 3.21 -7.20
C LEU A 155 2.34 1.81 -7.13
N VAL A 156 2.81 1.04 -6.17
CA VAL A 156 2.13 -0.17 -5.68
C VAL A 156 1.86 -0.01 -4.20
N MET A 157 0.82 -0.66 -3.67
CA MET A 157 0.47 -0.48 -2.27
C MET A 157 -0.15 -1.71 -1.63
N THR A 158 -0.11 -1.73 -0.30
CA THR A 158 -0.87 -2.67 0.52
C THR A 158 -1.41 -1.95 1.78
N SER A 159 -2.36 -2.60 2.46
CA SER A 159 -2.95 -2.15 3.71
C SER A 159 -2.82 -3.20 4.80
N ALA A 160 -2.46 -2.75 6.00
CA ALA A 160 -2.53 -3.50 7.24
C ALA A 160 -3.66 -2.96 8.13
N PHE A 161 -4.29 -3.86 8.87
CA PHE A 161 -5.33 -3.62 9.85
C PHE A 161 -4.80 -4.01 11.21
N VAL A 162 -4.76 -3.05 12.13
CA VAL A 162 -4.17 -3.23 13.46
C VAL A 162 -5.21 -2.90 14.51
N GLN A 163 -5.29 -3.74 15.54
CA GLN A 163 -6.04 -3.46 16.77
C GLN A 163 -5.18 -2.60 17.70
N ALA A 164 -5.19 -1.28 17.46
CA ALA A 164 -4.44 -0.28 18.21
C ALA A 164 -5.06 1.10 17.97
N THR A 165 -4.66 2.10 18.75
CA THR A 165 -4.98 3.50 18.45
C THR A 165 -3.92 4.13 17.53
N GLU A 166 -4.27 5.26 16.90
CA GLU A 166 -3.36 5.97 15.98
C GLU A 166 -2.06 6.40 16.67
N ASP A 167 -2.15 6.82 17.93
CA ASP A 167 -0.99 7.22 18.75
C ASP A 167 -0.02 6.05 19.00
N GLU A 168 -0.54 4.85 19.21
CA GLU A 168 0.27 3.65 19.44
C GLU A 168 1.00 3.20 18.17
N VAL A 169 0.36 3.36 17.02
CA VAL A 169 0.91 2.94 15.73
C VAL A 169 1.92 3.96 15.19
N SER A 170 1.77 5.25 15.51
CA SER A 170 2.62 6.33 15.01
C SER A 170 4.12 6.11 15.28
N GLY A 171 4.47 5.57 16.46
CA GLY A 171 5.86 5.26 16.81
C GLY A 171 6.47 4.08 16.03
N ASP A 172 5.63 3.26 15.41
CA ASP A 172 6.02 2.01 14.75
C ASP A 172 6.13 2.16 13.24
N LEU A 173 5.67 3.28 12.68
CA LEU A 173 5.71 3.58 11.23
C LEU A 173 7.13 3.59 10.67
N ALA A 174 8.11 3.94 11.49
CA ALA A 174 9.51 3.90 11.12
C ALA A 174 9.95 2.51 10.63
N LEU A 175 9.30 1.42 11.05
CA LEU A 175 9.58 0.06 10.56
C LEU A 175 9.12 -0.16 9.12
N LEU A 176 8.03 0.48 8.70
CA LEU A 176 7.50 0.40 7.34
C LEU A 176 8.26 1.35 6.40
N GLU A 177 8.73 2.48 6.94
CA GLU A 177 9.57 3.43 6.21
C GLU A 177 11.02 2.96 6.08
N ALA A 178 11.49 2.13 7.01
CA ALA A 178 12.80 1.51 6.92
C ALA A 178 12.85 0.57 5.70
N ASP A 179 13.87 0.77 4.86
CA ASP A 179 14.11 -0.12 3.74
C ASP A 179 14.94 -1.32 4.20
N PRO A 180 14.39 -2.55 4.21
CA PRO A 180 15.20 -3.74 4.51
C PRO A 180 16.31 -3.95 3.49
N ALA A 181 16.20 -3.40 2.27
CA ALA A 181 17.26 -3.47 1.25
C ALA A 181 18.45 -2.54 1.56
N ALA A 182 18.31 -1.54 2.44
CA ALA A 182 19.44 -0.71 2.89
C ALA A 182 20.31 -1.40 3.95
N ALA A 183 19.85 -2.53 4.52
CA ALA A 183 20.59 -3.32 5.49
C ALA A 183 21.35 -4.50 4.89
N ALA A 184 21.17 -4.80 3.60
CA ALA A 184 22.03 -5.75 2.91
C ALA A 184 23.37 -5.07 2.61
N PRO A 185 24.51 -5.52 3.18
CA PRO A 185 25.80 -4.98 2.76
C PRO A 185 25.96 -5.25 1.28
N ALA A 186 26.27 -4.21 0.52
CA ALA A 186 26.72 -4.33 -0.85
C ALA A 186 27.86 -5.37 -0.88
N ALA A 187 27.57 -6.58 -1.35
CA ALA A 187 28.57 -7.58 -1.61
C ALA A 187 29.32 -7.15 -2.88
N SER A 188 30.25 -6.21 -2.68
CA SER A 188 31.38 -5.99 -3.56
C SER A 188 32.21 -7.28 -3.60
N GLY A 189 32.43 -7.82 -4.79
CA GLY A 189 33.22 -9.04 -4.93
C GLY A 189 33.41 -9.51 -6.35
N GLU A 190 33.76 -8.59 -7.24
CA GLU A 190 34.47 -8.90 -8.48
C GLU A 190 35.75 -9.68 -8.13
N ALA A 191 35.89 -10.89 -8.66
CA ALA A 191 37.18 -11.54 -8.83
C ALA A 191 37.11 -12.47 -10.05
N ALA A 192 37.38 -11.86 -11.20
CA ALA A 192 37.92 -12.56 -12.35
C ALA A 192 39.29 -13.15 -11.98
N ALA A 193 39.47 -14.45 -12.24
CA ALA A 193 40.74 -15.08 -12.61
C ALA A 193 40.44 -16.47 -13.21
#